data_AF-A0A844ELU5-F1
#
_entry.id   AF-A0A844ELU5-F1
#
_cell.length_a   1.000
_cell.length_b   1.000
_cell.length_c   1.000
_cell.angle_alpha   90.00
_cell.angle_beta   90.00
_cell.angle_gamma   90.00
#
_symmetry.space_group_name_H-M   'P 1'
#
loop_
_entity.id
_entity.type
_entity.pdbx_description
1 polymer ?
#
loop_
_entity_poly.entity_id
_entity_poly.type
_entity_poly.pdbx_seq_one_letter_code
_entity_poly.pdbx_strand_id
1 'polypeptide(L)'
;PLSLLAKPKSTESDSIDEWIAHQSDILNKTFAAFKVNAKVVAWTNGPTVTQFQVKLALGVKVSRITNLTDDLKLALAAKDIRIEAPIPGKTTVGIEIPNPEPRPVVLSEIISTDHFRNSQSPLTTALGVDLS
;
A
#
# COMPACT_ATOMS: atom_id res chain seq x y z
N PRO A 1 -3.85 -24.68 -21.42
CA PRO A 1 -3.96 -25.10 -19.99
C PRO A 1 -3.27 -24.05 -19.10
N LEU A 2 -3.65 -23.89 -17.82
CA LEU A 2 -3.03 -22.91 -16.90
C LEU A 2 -1.50 -23.08 -16.78
N SER A 3 -1.01 -24.30 -17.02
CA SER A 3 0.41 -24.64 -17.08
C SER A 3 1.20 -23.93 -18.18
N LEU A 4 0.55 -23.27 -19.14
CA LEU A 4 1.22 -22.47 -20.19
C LEU A 4 1.64 -21.09 -19.69
N LEU A 5 1.17 -20.65 -18.53
CA LEU A 5 1.47 -19.32 -17.99
C LEU A 5 2.63 -19.38 -17.00
N ALA A 6 3.39 -18.27 -16.92
CA ALA A 6 4.44 -18.11 -15.92
C ALA A 6 3.88 -18.16 -14.50
N LYS A 7 4.60 -18.79 -13.57
CA LYS A 7 4.21 -18.85 -12.15
C LYS A 7 4.63 -17.58 -11.41
N PRO A 8 3.89 -17.17 -10.37
CA PRO A 8 4.30 -16.06 -9.52
C PRO A 8 5.60 -16.40 -8.81
N LYS A 9 6.49 -15.40 -8.67
CA LYS A 9 7.69 -15.51 -7.84
C LYS A 9 7.31 -15.23 -6.38
N SER A 10 7.84 -16.02 -5.46
CA SER A 10 7.73 -15.75 -4.02
C SER A 10 8.63 -14.57 -3.63
N THR A 11 8.10 -13.64 -2.85
CA THR A 11 8.89 -12.58 -2.21
C THR A 11 9.44 -13.11 -0.89
N GLU A 12 10.71 -12.84 -0.58
CA GLU A 12 11.29 -13.12 0.73
C GLU A 12 10.67 -12.18 1.78
N SER A 13 10.21 -12.75 2.91
CA SER A 13 9.40 -12.04 3.91
C SER A 13 10.19 -11.19 4.89
N ASP A 14 11.40 -11.60 5.27
CA ASP A 14 12.02 -11.05 6.49
C ASP A 14 12.58 -9.64 6.25
N SER A 15 13.03 -9.35 5.02
CA SER A 15 13.52 -8.02 4.64
C SER A 15 12.41 -6.97 4.53
N ILE A 16 11.16 -7.38 4.28
CA ILE A 16 10.05 -6.44 4.12
C ILE A 16 9.57 -5.91 5.46
N ASP A 17 9.56 -6.74 6.51
CA ASP A 17 9.08 -6.36 7.84
C ASP A 17 9.99 -5.30 8.47
N GLU A 18 11.31 -5.46 8.34
CA GLU A 18 12.29 -4.47 8.77
C GLU A 18 12.11 -3.13 8.02
N TRP A 19 11.90 -3.20 6.71
CA TRP A 19 11.64 -2.01 5.90
C TRP A 19 10.34 -1.31 6.32
N ILE A 20 9.25 -2.06 6.53
CA ILE A 20 7.96 -1.52 6.99
C ILE A 20 8.10 -0.83 8.33
N ALA A 21 8.82 -1.45 9.28
CA ALA A 21 9.07 -0.86 10.60
C ALA A 21 9.84 0.46 10.47
N HIS A 22 10.88 0.48 9.63
CA HIS A 22 11.67 1.67 9.35
C HIS A 22 10.85 2.80 8.71
N GLN A 23 10.04 2.50 7.68
CA GLN A 23 9.16 3.50 7.05
C GLN A 23 8.11 4.04 8.03
N SER A 24 7.56 3.18 8.88
CA SER A 24 6.60 3.59 9.92
C SER A 24 7.23 4.57 10.91
N ASP A 25 8.48 4.35 11.30
CA ASP A 25 9.24 5.25 12.17
C ASP A 25 9.51 6.60 11.49
N ILE A 26 9.97 6.60 10.23
CA ILE A 26 10.16 7.83 9.45
C ILE A 26 8.85 8.63 9.36
N LEU A 27 7.74 7.99 9.00
CA LEU A 27 6.42 8.66 8.93
C LEU A 27 6.07 9.34 10.26
N ASN A 28 6.16 8.60 11.37
CA ASN A 28 5.84 9.13 12.70
C ASN A 28 6.76 10.29 13.09
N LYS A 29 8.07 10.19 12.82
CA LYS A 29 9.03 11.27 13.07
C LYS A 29 8.75 12.51 12.22
N THR A 30 8.42 12.33 10.95
CA THR A 30 8.06 13.42 10.04
C THR A 30 6.80 14.12 10.53
N PHE A 31 5.74 13.38 10.89
CA PHE A 31 4.54 13.99 11.47
C PHE A 31 4.84 14.81 12.72
N ALA A 32 5.69 14.29 13.62
CA ALA A 32 6.13 15.01 14.81
C ALA A 32 6.90 16.30 14.47
N ALA A 33 7.85 16.24 13.53
CA ALA A 33 8.65 17.39 13.09
C ALA A 33 7.78 18.52 12.51
N PHE A 34 6.76 18.18 11.73
CA PHE A 34 5.81 19.13 11.15
C PHE A 34 4.62 19.47 12.08
N LYS A 35 4.69 19.08 13.36
CA LYS A 35 3.66 19.33 14.37
C LYS A 35 2.27 18.87 13.92
N VAL A 36 2.21 17.72 13.25
CA VAL A 36 0.97 17.05 12.87
C VAL A 36 0.77 15.88 13.82
N ASN A 37 -0.30 15.93 14.61
CA ASN A 37 -0.61 14.86 15.56
C ASN A 37 -1.27 13.68 14.82
N ALA A 38 -0.42 12.80 14.29
CA ALA A 38 -0.79 11.64 13.51
C ALA A 38 0.15 10.47 13.84
N LYS A 39 -0.34 9.23 13.68
CA LYS A 39 0.47 8.03 13.92
C LYS A 39 0.10 6.91 12.95
N VAL A 40 1.10 6.18 12.47
CA VAL A 40 0.89 4.90 11.77
C VAL A 40 0.33 3.87 12.73
N VAL A 41 -0.80 3.25 12.38
CA VAL A 41 -1.52 2.28 13.22
C VAL A 41 -1.60 0.89 12.62
N ALA A 42 -1.50 0.77 11.30
CA ALA A 42 -1.51 -0.49 10.58
C ALA A 42 -0.86 -0.30 9.20
N TRP A 43 -0.63 -1.40 8.50
CA TRP A 43 -0.14 -1.41 7.13
C TRP A 43 -0.70 -2.61 6.37
N THR A 44 -0.76 -2.50 5.05
CA THR A 44 -1.10 -3.59 4.13
C THR A 44 -0.02 -3.63 3.04
N ASN A 45 0.73 -4.72 2.96
CA ASN A 45 1.73 -4.91 1.91
C ASN A 45 1.07 -5.51 0.67
N GLY A 46 1.25 -4.88 -0.49
CA GLY A 46 0.88 -5.43 -1.77
C GLY A 46 2.10 -5.72 -2.65
N PRO A 47 1.88 -6.18 -3.90
CA PRO A 47 2.97 -6.59 -4.78
C PRO A 47 3.93 -5.46 -5.17
N THR A 48 3.41 -4.24 -5.35
CA THR A 48 4.18 -3.09 -5.87
C THR A 48 4.35 -1.97 -4.85
N VAL A 49 3.39 -1.82 -3.94
CA VAL A 49 3.37 -0.76 -2.93
C VAL A 49 2.89 -1.32 -1.60
N THR A 50 3.24 -0.63 -0.51
CA THR A 50 2.71 -0.87 0.82
C THR A 50 1.88 0.33 1.24
N GLN A 51 0.64 0.08 1.67
CA GLN A 51 -0.26 1.11 2.19
C GLN A 51 -0.15 1.20 3.71
N PHE A 52 0.33 2.32 4.22
CA PHE A 52 0.39 2.64 5.65
C PHE A 52 -0.88 3.36 6.07
N GLN A 53 -1.56 2.84 7.09
CA GLN A 53 -2.76 3.45 7.67
C GLN A 53 -2.36 4.40 8.78
N VAL A 54 -2.68 5.68 8.61
CA VAL A 54 -2.35 6.77 9.53
C VAL A 54 -3.62 7.24 10.23
N LYS A 55 -3.62 7.21 11.56
CA LYS A 55 -4.68 7.76 12.38
C LYS A 55 -4.35 9.20 12.76
N LEU A 56 -5.30 10.11 12.51
CA LEU A 56 -5.21 11.50 12.92
C LEU A 56 -5.82 11.68 14.31
N ALA A 57 -5.21 12.54 15.14
CA ALA A 57 -5.81 12.96 16.39
C ALA A 57 -7.03 13.87 16.14
N LEU A 58 -7.90 13.97 17.14
CA LEU A 58 -9.07 14.85 17.08
C LEU A 58 -8.65 16.31 16.81
N GLY A 59 -9.35 16.97 15.89
CA GLY A 59 -9.07 18.35 15.49
C GLY A 59 -7.96 18.54 14.45
N VAL A 60 -7.22 17.48 14.08
CA VAL A 60 -6.24 17.55 12.98
C VAL A 60 -6.98 17.45 11.66
N LYS A 61 -6.85 18.49 10.82
CA LYS A 61 -7.43 18.50 9.47
C LYS A 61 -6.70 17.53 8.56
N VAL A 62 -7.45 16.79 7.75
CA VAL A 62 -6.91 15.88 6.70
C VAL A 62 -5.94 16.61 5.77
N SER A 63 -6.21 17.88 5.44
CA SER A 63 -5.35 18.68 4.56
C SER A 63 -3.92 18.86 5.08
N ARG A 64 -3.69 18.70 6.39
CA ARG A 64 -2.34 18.74 6.96
C ARG A 64 -1.47 17.58 6.49
N ILE A 65 -2.05 16.43 6.18
CA ILE A 65 -1.31 15.28 5.64
C ILE A 65 -1.13 15.44 4.14
N THR A 66 -2.20 15.78 3.40
CA THR A 66 -2.11 15.94 1.94
C THR A 66 -1.14 17.05 1.53
N ASN A 67 -1.00 18.10 2.35
CA ASN A 67 -0.06 19.19 2.09
C ASN A 67 1.40 18.83 2.41
N LEU A 68 1.66 17.73 3.14
CA LEU A 68 3.00 17.23 3.43
C LEU A 68 3.50 16.25 2.37
N THR A 69 2.79 16.08 1.24
CA THR A 69 3.13 15.07 0.23
C THR A 69 4.60 15.15 -0.21
N ASP A 70 5.09 16.34 -0.54
CA ASP A 70 6.47 16.51 -1.02
C ASP A 70 7.51 16.33 0.11
N ASP A 71 7.21 16.80 1.33
CA ASP A 71 8.06 16.60 2.49
C ASP A 71 8.16 15.12 2.89
N LEU A 72 7.05 14.38 2.79
CA LEU A 72 7.01 12.95 3.02
C LEU A 72 7.81 12.19 1.96
N LYS A 73 7.67 12.55 0.68
CA LYS A 73 8.51 11.97 -0.40
C LYS A 73 9.99 12.16 -0.10
N LEU A 74 10.38 13.37 0.31
CA LEU A 74 11.76 13.69 0.67
C LEU A 74 12.24 12.87 1.87
N ALA A 75 11.45 12.81 2.96
CA ALA A 75 11.81 12.09 4.18
C ALA A 75 11.93 10.57 3.96
N LEU A 76 11.09 10.01 3.11
CA LEU A 76 11.04 8.57 2.80
C LEU A 76 12.03 8.18 1.68
N ALA A 77 12.74 9.15 1.09
CA ALA A 77 13.53 8.97 -0.13
C ALA A 77 12.73 8.28 -1.26
N ALA A 78 11.42 8.54 -1.31
CA ALA A 78 10.50 7.91 -2.24
C ALA A 78 10.35 8.77 -3.50
N LYS A 79 10.42 8.13 -4.67
CA LYS A 79 10.19 8.81 -5.96
C LYS A 79 8.77 9.40 -6.04
N ASP A 80 7.79 8.64 -5.57
CA ASP A 80 6.40 9.07 -5.53
C ASP A 80 5.65 8.38 -4.38
N ILE A 81 4.57 9.00 -3.90
CA ILE A 81 3.65 8.45 -2.90
C ILE A 81 2.21 8.82 -3.28
N ARG A 82 1.24 7.96 -2.94
CA ARG A 82 -0.19 8.25 -3.08
C ARG A 82 -0.82 8.37 -1.70
N ILE A 83 -1.61 9.42 -1.50
CA ILE A 83 -2.35 9.65 -0.26
C ILE A 83 -3.84 9.50 -0.54
N GLU A 84 -4.46 8.56 0.16
CA GLU A 84 -5.90 8.30 0.11
C GLU A 84 -6.54 8.74 1.43
N ALA A 85 -7.38 9.77 1.38
CA ALA A 85 -7.91 10.38 2.58
C ALA A 85 -9.39 10.75 2.46
N PRO A 86 -10.28 10.22 3.32
CA PRO A 86 -10.10 9.04 4.19
C PRO A 86 -10.16 7.71 3.39
N ILE A 87 -9.63 6.62 3.95
CA ILE A 87 -9.84 5.27 3.39
C ILE A 87 -11.34 4.93 3.54
N PRO A 88 -12.05 4.51 2.47
CA PRO A 88 -13.45 4.09 2.55
C PRO A 88 -13.70 3.07 3.67
N GLY A 89 -14.70 3.32 4.51
CA GLY A 89 -15.04 2.44 5.64
C GLY A 89 -14.09 2.51 6.84
N LYS A 90 -13.03 3.34 6.82
CA LYS A 90 -12.10 3.53 7.94
C LYS A 90 -11.96 5.00 8.32
N THR A 91 -11.52 5.25 9.56
CA THR A 91 -11.22 6.61 10.07
C THR A 91 -9.74 6.98 9.94
N THR A 92 -9.04 6.40 8.96
CA THR A 92 -7.60 6.54 8.76
C THR A 92 -7.32 7.08 7.36
N VAL A 93 -6.15 7.69 7.20
CA VAL A 93 -5.57 8.09 5.91
C VAL A 93 -4.63 6.99 5.43
N GLY A 94 -4.73 6.58 4.19
CA GLY A 94 -3.81 5.64 3.55
C GLY A 94 -2.66 6.40 2.90
N ILE A 95 -1.42 5.99 3.16
CA ILE A 95 -0.23 6.49 2.46
C ILE A 95 0.43 5.29 1.79
N GLU A 96 0.41 5.27 0.47
CA GLU A 96 1.03 4.22 -0.34
C GLU A 96 2.46 4.61 -0.70
N ILE A 97 3.39 3.73 -0.34
CA ILE A 97 4.82 3.88 -0.59
C ILE A 97 5.27 2.71 -1.46
N PRO A 98 6.02 2.95 -2.56
CA PRO A 98 6.60 1.87 -3.37
C PRO A 98 7.44 0.91 -2.53
N ASN A 99 7.28 -0.39 -2.80
CA ASN A 99 8.11 -1.40 -2.16
C ASN A 99 9.57 -1.28 -2.65
N PRO A 100 10.57 -1.69 -1.84
CA PRO A 100 11.97 -1.76 -2.28
C PRO A 100 12.15 -2.67 -3.50
N GLU A 101 11.47 -3.82 -3.47
CA GLU A 101 11.46 -4.80 -4.54
C GLU A 101 10.01 -5.02 -5.03
N PRO A 102 9.51 -4.17 -5.96
CA PRO A 102 8.19 -4.36 -6.51
C PRO A 102 8.19 -5.60 -7.42
N ARG A 103 7.21 -6.47 -7.25
CA ARG A 103 7.04 -7.65 -8.10
C ARG A 103 5.91 -7.45 -9.11
N PRO A 104 6.04 -7.98 -10.34
CA PRO A 104 4.94 -8.04 -11.27
C PRO A 104 3.85 -9.00 -10.76
N VAL A 105 2.60 -8.64 -10.99
CA VAL A 105 1.45 -9.55 -10.85
C VAL A 105 1.31 -10.29 -12.18
N VAL A 106 1.43 -11.62 -12.14
CA VAL A 106 1.31 -12.44 -13.36
C VAL A 106 -0.14 -12.89 -13.58
N LEU A 107 -0.55 -13.05 -14.84
CA LEU A 107 -1.93 -13.43 -15.18
C LEU A 107 -2.37 -14.73 -14.49
N SER A 108 -1.46 -15.70 -14.37
CA SER A 108 -1.73 -16.99 -13.71
C SER A 108 -2.16 -16.81 -12.26
N GLU A 109 -1.64 -15.82 -11.55
CA GLU A 109 -1.99 -15.51 -10.16
C GLU A 109 -3.48 -15.12 -10.05
N ILE A 110 -3.97 -14.32 -10.99
CA ILE A 110 -5.34 -13.80 -10.98
C ILE A 110 -6.34 -14.87 -11.44
N ILE A 111 -6.06 -15.55 -12.55
CA ILE A 111 -7.02 -16.51 -13.12
C ILE A 111 -7.08 -17.83 -12.33
N SER A 112 -6.10 -18.08 -11.47
CA SER A 112 -6.13 -19.23 -10.56
C SER A 112 -7.00 -19.00 -9.33
N THR A 113 -7.42 -17.75 -9.06
CA THR A 113 -8.29 -17.43 -7.92
C THR A 113 -9.68 -18.05 -8.08
N ASP A 114 -10.29 -18.41 -6.95
CA ASP A 114 -11.65 -18.94 -6.92
C ASP A 114 -12.66 -17.91 -7.46
N HIS A 115 -12.43 -16.62 -7.22
CA HIS A 115 -13.26 -15.55 -7.75
C HIS A 115 -13.34 -15.58 -9.28
N PHE A 116 -12.19 -15.72 -9.96
CA PHE A 116 -12.17 -15.81 -11.42
C PHE A 116 -12.75 -17.15 -11.90
N ARG A 117 -12.35 -18.27 -11.28
CA ARG A 117 -12.74 -19.62 -11.71
C ARG A 117 -14.21 -19.93 -11.52
N ASN A 118 -14.85 -19.36 -10.49
CA ASN A 118 -16.26 -19.60 -10.19
C ASN A 118 -17.19 -18.55 -10.81
N SER A 119 -16.65 -17.56 -11.53
CA SER A 119 -17.44 -16.57 -12.22
C SER A 119 -18.27 -17.21 -13.35
N GLN A 120 -19.56 -16.88 -13.38
CA GLN A 120 -20.50 -17.39 -14.38
C GLN A 120 -20.49 -16.60 -15.69
N SER A 121 -19.91 -15.39 -15.68
CA SER A 121 -19.91 -14.53 -16.85
C SER A 121 -18.88 -15.01 -17.89
N PRO A 122 -19.27 -15.22 -19.16
CA PRO A 122 -18.33 -15.58 -20.22
C PRO A 122 -17.35 -14.46 -20.59
N LEU A 123 -17.60 -13.24 -20.09
CA LEU A 123 -16.75 -12.06 -20.30
C LEU A 123 -15.99 -11.65 -19.03
N THR A 124 -15.81 -12.57 -18.08
CA THR A 124 -15.03 -12.31 -16.88
C THR A 124 -13.59 -11.94 -17.25
N THR A 125 -13.15 -10.78 -16.79
CA THR A 125 -11.83 -10.23 -17.14
C THR A 125 -10.95 -10.14 -15.90
N ALA A 126 -9.71 -10.62 -16.01
CA ALA A 126 -8.69 -10.47 -14.99
C ALA A 126 -8.04 -9.08 -15.14
N LEU A 127 -8.12 -8.24 -14.11
CA LEU A 127 -7.52 -6.90 -14.11
C LEU A 127 -6.20 -6.84 -13.33
N GLY A 128 -6.17 -7.38 -12.11
CA GLY A 128 -5.02 -7.25 -11.22
C GLY A 128 -5.28 -7.75 -9.81
N VAL A 129 -4.41 -7.33 -8.89
CA VAL A 129 -4.54 -7.49 -7.45
C VAL A 129 -4.71 -6.10 -6.85
N ASP A 130 -5.64 -5.96 -5.91
CA ASP A 130 -5.89 -4.72 -5.17
C ASP A 130 -5.40 -4.85 -3.71
N LEU A 131 -5.26 -3.71 -3.03
CA LEU A 131 -4.83 -3.59 -1.63
C LEU A 131 -5.99 -3.58 -0.62
N SER A 132 -7.24 -3.65 -1.11
CA SER A 132 -8.47 -3.42 -0.34
C SER A 132 -8.93 -4.59 0.52
#